data_AF-A0A8J8F824-F1
#
_entry.id   AF-A0A8J8F824-F1
#
_cell.length_a   1.000
_cell.length_b   1.000
_cell.length_c   1.000
_cell.angle_alpha   90.00
_cell.angle_beta   90.00
_cell.angle_gamma   90.00
#
_symmetry.space_group_name_H-M   'P 1'
#
loop_
_entity.id
_entity.type
_entity.pdbx_description
1 polymer ?
#
loop_
_entity_poly.entity_id
_entity_poly.type
_entity_poly.pdbx_seq_one_letter_code
_entity_poly.pdbx_strand_id
1 'polypeptide(L)'
;VAATDAAPFDRTIGPDNGERFAYGDLEGMSEAIESCLAGSRETRAAVERYDVERTLSHLESLYRGARSSAEVPTASDDEWGFGSEPREFGD
;
A
#
# COMPACT_ATOMS: atom_id res chain seq x y z
N VAL A 1 -0.72 -19.76 8.47
CA VAL A 1 -1.39 -18.79 9.38
C VAL A 1 -2.86 -19.17 9.49
N ALA A 2 -3.44 -19.21 10.69
CA ALA A 2 -4.89 -19.31 10.84
C ALA A 2 -5.42 -17.92 11.23
N ALA A 3 -6.38 -17.38 10.48
CA ALA A 3 -6.88 -16.02 10.70
C ALA A 3 -8.39 -15.93 10.48
N THR A 4 -9.03 -14.94 11.09
CA THR A 4 -10.45 -14.66 10.82
C THR A 4 -10.65 -14.21 9.37
N ASP A 5 -11.79 -14.58 8.78
CA ASP A 5 -12.21 -14.15 7.44
C ASP A 5 -12.75 -12.71 7.47
N ALA A 6 -11.86 -11.79 7.83
CA ALA A 6 -12.12 -10.37 7.96
C ALA A 6 -10.94 -9.56 7.43
N ALA A 7 -11.16 -8.31 7.04
CA ALA A 7 -10.08 -7.45 6.55
C ALA A 7 -9.00 -7.23 7.63
N PRO A 8 -7.71 -7.24 7.28
CA PRO A 8 -7.14 -7.42 5.92
C PRO A 8 -6.82 -8.87 5.56
N PHE A 9 -7.23 -9.86 6.35
CA PHE A 9 -6.89 -11.27 6.11
C PHE A 9 -7.70 -11.89 4.97
N ASP A 10 -8.90 -11.37 4.72
CA ASP A 10 -9.75 -11.63 3.54
C ASP A 10 -8.98 -11.62 2.20
N ARG A 11 -7.96 -10.76 2.09
CA ARG A 11 -7.14 -10.57 0.88
C ARG A 11 -5.69 -11.03 1.03
N THR A 12 -5.16 -11.09 2.25
CA THR A 12 -3.73 -11.38 2.48
C THR A 12 -3.44 -12.83 2.80
N ILE A 13 -4.40 -13.56 3.35
CA ILE A 13 -4.27 -14.98 3.67
C ILE A 13 -4.98 -15.79 2.58
N GLY A 14 -4.32 -16.84 2.07
CA GLY A 14 -4.83 -17.77 1.07
C GLY A 14 -4.27 -19.17 1.29
N PRO A 15 -4.64 -20.16 0.47
CA PRO A 15 -4.31 -21.57 0.70
C PRO A 15 -2.80 -21.85 0.83
N ASP A 16 -1.98 -21.05 0.15
CA ASP A 16 -0.53 -21.20 0.12
C ASP A 16 0.19 -20.61 1.34
N ASN A 17 -0.49 -19.76 2.14
CA ASN A 17 0.12 -19.14 3.33
C ASN A 17 -0.68 -19.37 4.62
N GLY A 18 -1.86 -20.00 4.54
CA GLY A 18 -2.70 -20.20 5.68
C GLY A 18 -4.12 -20.64 5.36
N GLU A 19 -4.98 -20.42 6.33
CA GLU A 19 -6.39 -20.76 6.29
C GLU A 19 -7.18 -19.68 7.04
N ARG A 20 -8.42 -19.46 6.59
CA ARG A 20 -9.32 -18.47 7.17
C ARG A 20 -10.53 -19.16 7.81
N PHE A 21 -11.05 -18.60 8.89
CA PHE A 21 -12.23 -19.09 9.58
C PHE A 21 -13.21 -17.95 9.91
N ALA A 22 -14.50 -18.25 10.07
CA ALA A 22 -15.50 -17.22 10.33
C ALA A 22 -15.30 -16.56 11.71
N TYR A 23 -15.64 -15.27 11.82
CA TYR A 23 -15.54 -14.58 13.11
C TYR A 23 -16.50 -15.18 14.13
N GLY A 24 -15.98 -15.58 15.30
CA GLY A 24 -16.75 -16.21 16.37
C GLY A 24 -16.96 -17.71 16.21
N ASP A 25 -16.49 -18.31 15.12
CA ASP A 25 -16.51 -19.76 14.92
C ASP A 25 -15.27 -20.41 15.56
N LEU A 26 -15.46 -20.91 16.78
CA LEU A 26 -14.39 -21.56 17.55
C LEU A 26 -14.02 -22.94 17.00
N GLU A 27 -14.98 -23.66 16.41
CA GLU A 27 -14.73 -24.97 15.82
C GLU A 27 -13.90 -24.80 14.55
N GLY A 28 -14.33 -23.90 13.65
CA GLY A 28 -13.57 -23.55 12.45
C GLY A 28 -12.19 -22.97 12.75
N MET A 29 -12.05 -22.21 13.85
CA MET A 29 -10.72 -21.77 14.32
C MET A 29 -9.82 -22.95 14.67
N SER A 30 -10.34 -23.93 15.41
CA SER A 30 -9.58 -25.12 15.81
C SER A 30 -9.14 -25.93 14.58
N GLU A 31 -10.05 -26.16 13.64
CA GLU A 31 -9.76 -26.89 12.40
C GLU A 31 -8.67 -26.19 11.58
N ALA A 32 -8.76 -24.86 11.42
CA ALA A 32 -7.76 -24.08 10.69
C ALA A 32 -6.38 -24.13 11.34
N ILE A 33 -6.31 -24.16 12.68
CA ILE A 33 -5.06 -24.32 13.43
C ILE A 33 -4.47 -25.70 13.17
N GLU A 34 -5.26 -26.76 13.35
CA GLU A 34 -4.79 -28.15 13.15
C GLU A 34 -4.32 -28.39 11.72
N SER A 35 -5.07 -27.92 10.72
CA SER A 35 -4.67 -27.93 9.30
C SER A 35 -3.33 -27.20 9.08
N CYS A 36 -3.12 -26.06 9.74
CA CYS A 36 -1.85 -25.34 9.68
C CYS A 36 -0.69 -26.07 10.35
N LEU A 37 -0.94 -26.90 11.35
CA LEU A 37 0.09 -27.69 12.04
C LEU A 37 0.41 -29.00 11.32
N ALA A 38 -0.58 -29.58 10.62
CA ALA A 38 -0.44 -30.86 9.94
C ALA A 38 0.44 -30.80 8.67
N GLY A 39 0.62 -29.61 8.08
CA GLY A 39 1.34 -29.44 6.81
C GLY A 39 2.36 -28.30 6.83
N SER A 40 3.38 -28.42 5.98
CA SER A 40 4.26 -27.31 5.63
C SER A 40 3.71 -26.55 4.42
N ARG A 41 3.89 -25.23 4.41
CA ARG A 41 3.50 -24.36 3.30
C ARG A 41 4.68 -23.44 2.93
N GLU A 42 4.85 -23.15 1.65
CA GLU A 42 5.83 -22.17 1.14
C GLU A 42 5.33 -20.73 1.34
N THR A 43 5.16 -20.36 2.61
CA THR A 43 4.55 -19.08 3.02
C THR A 43 5.31 -17.87 2.48
N ARG A 44 6.64 -17.97 2.34
CA ARG A 44 7.50 -16.89 1.85
C ARG A 44 7.19 -16.50 0.41
N ALA A 45 6.98 -17.48 -0.48
CA ALA A 45 6.62 -17.21 -1.86
C ALA A 45 5.23 -16.57 -1.96
N ALA A 46 4.27 -17.08 -1.18
CA ALA A 46 2.89 -16.61 -1.20
C ALA A 46 2.71 -15.14 -0.73
N VAL A 47 3.63 -14.60 0.07
CA VAL A 47 3.57 -13.21 0.55
C VAL A 47 4.50 -12.25 -0.18
N GLU A 48 5.29 -12.71 -1.15
CA GLU A 48 6.28 -11.89 -1.88
C GLU A 48 5.68 -10.64 -2.53
N ARG A 49 4.41 -10.71 -2.96
CA ARG A 49 3.69 -9.55 -3.52
C ARG A 49 3.51 -8.39 -2.52
N TYR A 50 3.60 -8.66 -1.23
CA TYR A 50 3.47 -7.69 -0.14
C TYR A 50 4.85 -7.19 0.34
N ASP A 51 5.92 -7.52 -0.38
CA ASP A 51 7.25 -7.03 -0.09
C ASP A 51 7.33 -5.49 -0.09
N VAL A 52 8.06 -4.96 0.88
CA VAL A 52 8.18 -3.52 1.11
C VAL A 52 9.00 -2.86 0.00
N GLU A 53 10.09 -3.48 -0.44
CA GLU A 53 10.92 -2.94 -1.53
C GLU A 53 10.13 -2.88 -2.84
N ARG A 54 9.32 -3.91 -3.10
CA ARG A 54 8.38 -3.94 -4.23
C ARG A 54 7.34 -2.82 -4.14
N THR A 55 6.82 -2.56 -2.94
CA THR A 55 5.85 -1.48 -2.69
C THR A 55 6.49 -0.10 -2.90
N LEU A 56 7.68 0.12 -2.37
CA LEU A 56 8.45 1.36 -2.57
C LEU A 56 8.78 1.59 -4.05
N SER A 57 9.24 0.54 -4.75
CA SER A 57 9.53 0.60 -6.19
C SER A 57 8.27 0.95 -7.01
N HIS A 58 7.11 0.42 -6.62
CA HIS A 58 5.84 0.77 -7.25
C HIS A 58 5.47 2.23 -7.01
N LEU A 59 5.58 2.72 -5.78
CA LEU A 59 5.33 4.12 -5.44
C LEU A 59 6.25 5.08 -6.20
N GLU A 60 7.56 4.79 -6.26
CA GLU A 60 8.51 5.58 -7.04
C GLU A 60 8.12 5.66 -8.52
N SER A 61 7.67 4.54 -9.10
CA SER A 61 7.23 4.48 -10.49
C SER A 61 6.01 5.37 -10.73
N LEU A 62 5.04 5.35 -9.82
CA LEU A 62 3.86 6.22 -9.88
C LEU A 62 4.25 7.71 -9.81
N TYR A 63 5.16 8.08 -8.89
CA TYR A 63 5.61 9.47 -8.76
C TYR A 63 6.42 9.96 -9.97
N ARG A 64 7.28 9.12 -10.54
CA ARG A 64 8.02 9.45 -11.78
C ARG A 64 7.06 9.62 -12.96
N GLY A 65 6.07 8.73 -13.09
CA GLY A 65 5.05 8.81 -14.13
C GLY A 65 4.18 10.06 -14.01
N ALA A 66 3.74 10.40 -12.80
CA ALA A 66 2.99 11.62 -12.54
C ALA A 66 3.77 12.89 -12.91
N ARG A 67 5.06 12.95 -12.55
CA ARG A 67 5.94 14.06 -12.94
C ARG A 67 6.09 14.18 -14.46
N SER A 68 6.30 13.06 -15.15
CA SER A 68 6.41 13.05 -16.62
C SER A 68 5.10 13.45 -17.30
N SER A 69 3.94 13.10 -16.74
CA SER A 69 2.63 13.56 -17.26
C SER A 69 2.35 15.05 -17.02
N ALA A 70 3.00 15.65 -16.02
CA ALA A 70 2.91 17.08 -15.72
C ALA A 70 3.87 17.94 -16.58
N GLU A 71 4.77 17.34 -17.36
CA GLU A 71 5.68 18.03 -18.29
C GLU A 71 5.06 18.31 -19.67
N VAL A 72 3.74 18.21 -19.82
CA VAL A 72 3.06 18.97 -20.88
C VAL A 72 3.10 20.43 -20.44
N PRO A 73 3.88 21.32 -21.09
CA PRO A 73 3.98 22.70 -20.64
C PRO A 73 2.62 23.36 -20.79
N THR A 74 1.86 23.46 -19.70
CA THR A 74 0.77 24.42 -19.63
C THR A 74 1.43 25.78 -19.59
N ALA A 75 1.54 26.39 -20.77
CA ALA A 75 1.71 27.82 -20.87
C ALA A 75 0.53 28.45 -20.12
N SER A 76 0.79 28.94 -18.93
CA SER A 76 -0.09 29.84 -18.20
C SER A 76 0.81 30.92 -17.62
N ASP A 77 0.87 31.99 -18.39
CA ASP A 77 1.03 33.34 -17.87
C ASP A 77 0.08 33.59 -16.69
N ASP A 78 0.43 34.65 -15.96
CA ASP A 78 -0.37 35.37 -14.97
C ASP A 78 -0.21 35.04 -13.47
N GLU A 79 0.46 36.01 -12.82
CA GLU A 79 -0.20 36.87 -11.84
C GLU A 79 -0.37 36.29 -10.43
N TRP A 80 0.74 36.06 -9.73
CA TRP A 80 0.73 36.09 -8.26
C TRP A 80 1.73 37.12 -7.73
N GLY A 81 1.18 38.29 -7.44
CA GLY A 81 1.87 39.48 -6.98
C GLY A 81 2.50 39.33 -5.60
N PHE A 82 3.84 39.39 -5.57
CA PHE A 82 4.58 39.83 -4.40
C PHE A 82 5.32 41.10 -4.79
N GLY A 83 4.65 42.23 -4.54
CA GLY A 83 5.17 43.57 -4.80
C GLY A 83 6.53 43.76 -4.14
N SER A 84 7.53 44.03 -4.98
CA SER A 84 8.84 44.49 -4.55
C SER A 84 8.98 45.94 -4.97
N GLU A 85 8.34 46.85 -4.24
CA GLU A 85 8.70 48.27 -4.27
C GLU A 85 9.25 48.66 -2.89
N PRO A 86 10.53 49.04 -2.78
CA PRO A 86 11.03 49.72 -1.60
C PRO A 86 10.49 51.17 -1.63
N ARG A 87 9.70 51.55 -0.62
CA ARG A 87 9.36 52.95 -0.37
C ARG A 87 10.62 53.66 0.14
N GLU A 88 11.19 54.55 -0.67
CA GLU A 88 12.17 55.52 -0.18
C GLU A 88 11.45 56.59 0.64
N PHE A 89 11.81 56.70 1.93
CA PHE A 89 11.42 57.80 2.80
C PHE A 89 12.44 58.93 2.63
N GLY A 90 12.00 60.07 2.11
CA GLY A 90 12.79 61.30 2.02
C GLY A 90 12.79 62.09 3.34
N ASP A 91 13.90 62.78 3.61
CA ASP A 91 14.05 63.89 4.56
C ASP A 91 14.22 65.20 3.76
#